data_AF-A0A7W8NE58-F1
#
_entry.id   AF-A0A7W8NE58-F1
#
_cell.length_a   1.000
_cell.length_b   1.000
_cell.length_c   1.000
_cell.angle_alpha   90.00
_cell.angle_beta   90.00
_cell.angle_gamma   90.00
#
_symmetry.space_group_name_H-M   'P 1'
#
loop_
_entity.id
_entity.type
_entity.pdbx_description
1 polymer ?
#
loop_
_entity_poly.entity_id
_entity_poly.type
_entity_poly.pdbx_seq_one_letter_code
_entity_poly.pdbx_strand_id
1 'polypeptide(L)' 'MYDRGHSEGWYKKGGHVPAEYNGGTYEVTDWRANHLRQPPHGYHYVRSDNGDFLLVAVTTGVIASIIASH' A
#
# COMPACT_ATOMS: atom_id res chain seq x y z
N MET A 1 -20.84 1.38 6.70
CA MET A 1 -20.19 1.95 7.89
C MET A 1 -18.92 1.15 8.14
N TYR A 2 -17.76 1.65 7.72
CA TYR A 2 -16.47 1.10 8.14
C TYR A 2 -15.91 2.05 9.20
N ASP A 3 -16.48 1.97 10.39
CA ASP A 3 -15.91 2.55 11.59
C ASP A 3 -14.66 1.75 11.96
N ARG A 4 -13.49 2.29 11.63
CA ARG A 4 -12.25 1.89 12.30
C ARG A 4 -11.24 3.03 12.32
N GLY A 5 -11.55 4.02 13.17
CA GLY A 5 -10.56 4.97 13.68
C GLY A 5 -9.52 4.31 14.58
N HIS A 6 -8.76 3.33 14.09
CA HIS A 6 -7.76 2.65 14.89
C HIS A 6 -6.42 2.54 14.12
N SER A 7 -5.51 3.46 14.49
CA SER A 7 -4.05 3.40 14.34
C SER A 7 -3.41 3.65 12.96
N GLU A 8 -3.37 4.89 12.49
CA GLU A 8 -2.47 5.32 11.39
C GLU A 8 -0.98 5.46 11.83
N GLY A 9 -0.53 4.66 12.79
CA GLY A 9 0.90 4.61 13.15
C GLY A 9 1.75 3.83 12.14
N TRP A 10 1.11 2.92 11.41
CA TRP A 10 1.75 2.10 10.38
C TRP A 10 1.79 2.79 9.02
N TYR A 11 0.93 3.76 8.75
CA TYR A 11 0.87 4.52 7.49
C TYR A 11 2.04 5.52 7.38
N LYS A 12 3.26 4.98 7.37
CA LYS A 12 4.51 5.72 7.28
C LYS A 12 5.56 4.85 6.60
N LYS A 13 6.56 5.49 6.00
CA LYS A 13 7.73 4.79 5.48
C LYS A 13 8.41 3.98 6.61
N GLY A 14 8.63 2.69 6.39
CA GLY A 14 9.15 1.75 7.38
C GLY A 14 8.10 1.20 8.35
N GLY A 15 6.84 1.62 8.23
CA GLY A 15 5.72 0.98 8.90
C GLY A 15 5.37 -0.36 8.24
N HIS A 16 4.60 -1.19 8.94
CA HIS A 16 4.20 -2.51 8.47
C HIS A 16 2.69 -2.50 8.18
N VAL A 17 2.29 -2.79 6.95
CA VAL A 17 0.87 -2.91 6.61
C VAL A 17 0.28 -4.16 7.27
N PRO A 18 -0.96 -4.11 7.78
CA PRO A 18 -1.64 -5.30 8.26
C PRO A 18 -1.75 -6.34 7.14
N ALA A 19 -1.80 -7.63 7.49
CA ALA A 19 -1.95 -8.70 6.50
C ALA A 19 -3.22 -8.54 5.63
N GLU A 20 -4.25 -7.86 6.16
CA GLU A 20 -5.48 -7.49 5.44
C GLU A 20 -5.22 -6.53 4.25
N TYR A 21 -4.14 -5.75 4.30
CA TYR A 21 -3.72 -4.83 3.24
C TYR A 21 -2.56 -5.38 2.38
N ASN A 22 -1.85 -6.40 2.86
CA ASN A 22 -0.69 -7.02 2.20
C ASN A 22 -1.05 -7.96 1.02
N GLY A 23 -2.32 -8.00 0.62
CA GLY A 23 -2.81 -8.83 -0.47
C GLY A 23 -4.33 -8.79 -0.61
N GLY A 24 -4.83 -9.09 -1.81
CA GLY A 24 -6.26 -9.14 -2.11
C GLY A 24 -6.79 -7.86 -2.78
N THR A 25 -7.94 -7.35 -2.31
CA THR A 25 -8.67 -6.26 -2.98
C THR A 25 -7.94 -4.92 -3.00
N TYR A 26 -7.04 -4.70 -2.05
CA TYR A 26 -6.24 -3.47 -1.96
C TYR A 26 -4.93 -3.54 -2.76
N GLU A 27 -4.57 -4.73 -3.26
CA GLU A 27 -3.39 -4.90 -4.11
C GLU A 27 -3.63 -4.25 -5.47
N VAL A 28 -2.83 -3.24 -5.78
CA VAL A 28 -2.81 -2.59 -7.08
C VAL A 28 -1.82 -3.33 -7.96
N THR A 29 -2.34 -4.27 -8.72
CA THR A 29 -1.63 -4.91 -9.82
C THR A 29 -1.59 -4.02 -11.07
N ASP A 30 -2.50 -3.05 -11.19
CA ASP A 30 -2.56 -2.13 -12.32
C ASP A 30 -1.79 -0.82 -12.09
N TRP A 31 -0.52 -0.93 -11.68
CA TRP A 31 0.37 0.24 -11.59
C TRP A 31 0.54 0.94 -12.94
N ARG A 32 0.42 0.19 -14.04
CA ARG A 32 0.61 0.70 -15.40
C ARG A 32 -0.51 1.66 -15.82
N ALA A 33 -1.78 1.38 -15.49
CA ALA A 33 -2.89 2.30 -15.75
C ALA A 33 -2.79 3.56 -14.89
N ASN A 34 -2.23 3.44 -13.69
CA ASN A 34 -2.03 4.56 -12.78
C ASN A 34 -0.78 5.41 -13.10
N HIS A 35 -0.09 5.12 -14.23
CA HIS A 35 1.18 5.77 -14.60
C HIS A 35 2.25 5.69 -13.50
N LEU A 36 2.13 4.68 -12.63
CA LEU A 36 3.07 4.42 -11.56
C LEU A 36 4.25 3.62 -12.10
N ARG A 37 5.37 3.76 -11.40
CA ARG A 37 6.58 3.00 -11.72
C ARG A 37 6.34 1.52 -11.43
N GLN A 38 6.96 0.63 -12.19
CA GLN A 38 6.85 -0.81 -11.93
C GLN A 38 7.38 -1.12 -10.52
N PRO A 39 6.62 -1.87 -9.68
CA PRO A 39 7.12 -2.25 -8.38
C PRO A 39 8.34 -3.17 -8.58
N PRO A 40 9.40 -3.02 -7.77
CA PRO A 40 10.51 -3.96 -7.79
C PRO A 40 10.02 -5.37 -7.46
N HIS A 41 10.76 -6.39 -7.90
CA HIS A 41 10.40 -7.77 -7.58
C HIS A 41 10.34 -7.97 -6.06
N GLY A 42 9.26 -8.60 -5.59
CA GLY A 42 8.98 -8.77 -4.15
C GLY A 42 8.26 -7.57 -3.51
N TYR A 43 7.84 -6.58 -4.29
CA TYR A 43 7.00 -5.49 -3.84
C TYR A 43 5.69 -5.43 -4.62
N HIS A 44 4.67 -4.89 -3.99
CA HIS A 44 3.37 -4.61 -4.62
C HIS A 44 2.90 -3.22 -4.18
N TYR A 45 1.97 -2.68 -4.94
CA TYR A 45 1.29 -1.45 -4.55
C TYR A 45 0.03 -1.79 -3.77
N VAL A 46 -0.24 -1.02 -2.72
CA VAL A 46 -1.47 -1.10 -1.94
C VAL A 46 -2.18 0.24 -2.06
N ARG A 47 -3.45 0.23 -2.41
CA ARG A 47 -4.27 1.44 -2.44
C ARG A 47 -4.86 1.68 -1.05
N SER A 48 -4.57 2.85 -0.47
CA SER A 48 -5.27 3.30 0.73
C SER A 48 -6.65 3.84 0.36
N ASP A 49 -7.56 3.85 1.34
CA ASP A 49 -8.91 4.40 1.19
C ASP A 49 -8.89 5.89 0.77
N ASN A 50 -7.87 6.62 1.21
CA ASN A 50 -7.60 8.01 0.83
C ASN A 50 -7.20 8.20 -0.65
N GLY A 51 -6.95 7.13 -1.40
CA GLY A 51 -6.52 7.19 -2.81
C GLY A 51 -5.01 7.20 -3.01
N ASP A 52 -4.21 7.19 -1.94
CA ASP A 52 -2.76 7.06 -2.01
C ASP A 52 -2.31 5.64 -2.37
N PHE A 53 -1.11 5.53 -2.94
CA PHE A 53 -0.46 4.25 -3.28
C PHE A 53 0.74 3.99 -2.38
N LEU A 54 0.71 2.89 -1.66
CA LEU A 54 1.79 2.43 -0.79
C LEU A 54 2.61 1.37 -1.51
N LEU A 55 3.92 1.52 -1.54
CA LEU A 55 4.82 0.45 -1.99
C LEU A 55 5.17 -0.43 -0.79
N VAL A 56 4.72 -1.68 -0.83
CA VAL A 56 4.85 -2.64 0.27
C VAL A 56 5.66 -3.85 -0.17
N ALA A 57 6.58 -4.32 0.67
CA ALA A 57 7.30 -5.56 0.43
C ALA A 57 6.38 -6.76 0.69
N VAL A 58 6.12 -7.60 -0.30
CA VAL A 58 5.25 -8.81 -0.20
C VAL A 58 5.76 -9.74 0.90
N THR A 59 7.08 -9.88 1.02
CA THR A 59 7.74 -10.79 1.95
C THR A 59 7.59 -10.38 3.41
N THR A 60 7.52 -9.08 3.71
CA THR A 60 7.59 -8.57 5.07
C THR A 60 6.46 -7.63 5.44
N GLY A 61 5.56 -7.24 4.52
CA GLY A 61 4.53 -6.23 4.76
C GLY A 61 5.07 -4.81 5.01
N VAL A 62 6.36 -4.55 4.81
CA VAL A 62 6.96 -3.24 5.11
C VAL A 62 6.68 -2.22 4.01
N ILE A 63 6.23 -1.03 4.40
CA ILE A 63 6.05 0.12 3.51
C ILE A 63 7.42 0.70 3.16
N ALA A 64 7.89 0.42 1.95
CA ALA A 64 9.11 1.00 1.42
C ALA A 64 8.93 2.47 1.04
N SER A 65 7.76 2.85 0.53
CA SER A 65 7.48 4.21 0.04
C SER A 65 5.98 4.51 0.01
N ILE A 66 5.61 5.78 0.14
CA ILE A 66 4.23 6.27 0.02
C ILE A 66 4.21 7.22 -1.18
N ILE A 67 3.26 7.00 -2.08
CA ILE A 67 3.05 7.81 -3.27
C ILE A 67 1.66 8.42 -3.13
N ALA A 68 1.63 9.70 -2.76
CA ALA A 68 0.41 10.47 -2.79
C ALA A 68 0.05 10.79 -4.24
N SER A 69 -1.11 10.32 -4.70
CA SER A 69 -1.73 10.84 -5.92
C SER A 69 -2.54 12.06 -5.53
N HIS A 70 -2.07 13.23 -5.94
CA HIS A 70 -2.77 14.51 -5.79
C HIS A 70 -3.75 14.72 -6.94
#